data_AF-A0A7K2WWC0-F1
#
_entry.id   AF-A0A7K2WWC0-F1
#
_cell.length_a   1.000
_cell.length_b   1.000
_cell.length_c   1.000
_cell.angle_alpha   90.00
_cell.angle_beta   90.00
_cell.angle_gamma   90.00
#
_symmetry.space_group_name_H-M   'P 1'
#
loop_
_entity.id
_entity.type
_entity.pdbx_description
1 polymer ?
#
loop_
_entity_poly.entity_id
_entity_poly.type
_entity_poly.pdbx_seq_one_letter_code
_entity_poly.pdbx_strand_id
1 'polypeptide(L)'
;RGARAAAPFLVLTPAAVWVGASADAYFAAVGAWALALLTLSATRTVRAPHAAALAAGLLLGWTVYLSYGLTLMVVPVAAILLLTRTARPLPLLALGFLAVAVTFTLAGFRWWEAYDLLVERYYQGVGGERPYAYWVWGNPANVVIAAGLASAAGIRRALAATPDPLRRL
;
A
#
# COMPACT_ATOMS: atom_id res chain seq x y z
N ARG A 1 -20.65 2.82 -0.14
CA ARG A 1 -21.43 2.83 1.12
C ARG A 1 -20.67 2.12 2.26
N GLY A 2 -20.13 0.91 2.05
CA GLY A 2 -19.36 0.18 3.08
C GLY A 2 -18.20 0.95 3.71
N ALA A 3 -17.33 1.60 2.92
CA ALA A 3 -16.19 2.36 3.46
C ALA A 3 -16.60 3.50 4.41
N ARG A 4 -17.68 4.22 4.11
CA ARG A 4 -18.20 5.29 4.98
C ARG A 4 -18.82 4.73 6.27
N ALA A 5 -19.47 3.57 6.18
CA ALA A 5 -20.05 2.90 7.35
C ALA A 5 -18.96 2.31 8.29
N ALA A 6 -17.79 1.97 7.75
CA ALA A 6 -16.67 1.44 8.53
C ALA A 6 -15.84 2.54 9.23
N ALA A 7 -15.88 3.78 8.74
CA ALA A 7 -15.09 4.90 9.27
C ALA A 7 -15.20 5.11 10.80
N PRO A 8 -16.40 5.14 11.43
CA PRO A 8 -16.49 5.33 12.87
C PRO A 8 -15.86 4.18 13.66
N PHE A 9 -15.99 2.94 13.19
CA PHE A 9 -15.34 1.78 13.82
C PHE A 9 -13.82 1.87 13.71
N LEU A 10 -13.30 2.33 12.56
CA LEU A 10 -11.87 2.48 12.32
C LEU A 10 -11.24 3.53 13.26
N VAL A 11 -11.93 4.65 13.48
CA VAL A 11 -11.49 5.73 14.39
C VAL A 11 -11.55 5.31 15.86
N LEU A 12 -12.55 4.51 16.25
CA LEU A 12 -12.76 4.10 17.63
C LEU A 12 -11.97 2.84 18.03
N THR A 13 -11.34 2.14 17.07
CA THR A 13 -10.54 0.97 17.39
C THR A 13 -9.27 1.36 18.17
N PRO A 14 -8.81 0.50 19.12
CA PRO A 14 -7.52 0.68 19.78
C PRO A 14 -6.36 0.80 18.80
N ALA A 15 -6.54 0.33 17.55
CA ALA A 15 -5.57 0.45 16.48
C ALA A 15 -5.02 1.86 16.34
N ALA A 16 -5.79 2.93 16.55
CA ALA A 16 -5.28 4.30 16.49
C ALA A 16 -4.12 4.56 17.49
N VAL A 17 -4.14 3.94 18.67
CA VAL A 17 -3.08 4.03 19.70
C VAL A 17 -1.86 3.22 19.30
N TRP A 18 -2.06 2.00 18.75
CA TRP A 18 -0.97 1.11 18.34
C TRP A 18 -0.28 1.58 17.06
N VAL A 19 -1.05 2.19 16.17
CA VAL A 19 -0.64 2.76 14.89
C VAL A 19 0.05 4.11 15.15
N GLY A 20 -0.53 5.00 15.96
CA GLY A 20 0.05 6.34 16.21
C GLY A 20 1.49 6.34 16.77
N ALA A 21 1.94 5.25 17.39
CA ALA A 21 3.29 5.12 17.94
C ALA A 21 4.32 4.48 16.97
N SER A 22 3.91 4.04 15.77
CA SER A 22 4.80 3.31 14.84
C SER A 22 5.04 4.05 13.52
N ALA A 23 6.22 3.81 12.92
CA ALA A 23 6.53 4.27 11.57
C ALA A 23 5.56 3.67 10.52
N ASP A 24 4.99 2.50 10.79
CA ASP A 24 4.06 1.82 9.89
C ASP A 24 2.76 2.60 9.65
N ALA A 25 2.33 3.41 10.62
CA ALA A 25 1.19 4.30 10.45
C ALA A 25 1.42 5.35 9.38
N TYR A 26 2.61 5.95 9.42
CA TYR A 26 3.03 6.91 8.42
C TYR A 26 3.09 6.24 7.04
N PHE A 27 3.65 5.03 6.96
CA PHE A 27 3.73 4.26 5.71
C PHE A 27 2.33 3.96 5.15
N ALA A 28 1.43 3.49 6.02
CA ALA A 28 0.05 3.21 5.67
C ALA A 28 -0.70 4.46 5.19
N ALA A 29 -0.51 5.61 5.87
CA ALA A 29 -1.12 6.87 5.49
C ALA A 29 -0.64 7.34 4.11
N VAL A 30 0.68 7.32 3.86
CA VAL A 30 1.27 7.67 2.56
C VAL A 30 0.72 6.76 1.46
N GLY A 31 0.74 5.44 1.67
CA GLY A 31 0.23 4.46 0.72
C GLY A 31 -1.27 4.63 0.43
N ALA A 32 -2.08 4.87 1.47
CA ALA A 32 -3.51 5.09 1.33
C ALA A 32 -3.82 6.36 0.50
N TRP A 33 -3.11 7.46 0.76
CA TRP A 33 -3.25 8.68 -0.05
C TRP A 33 -2.81 8.49 -1.50
N ALA A 34 -1.71 7.75 -1.73
CA ALA A 34 -1.24 7.43 -3.07
C ALA A 34 -2.31 6.65 -3.87
N LEU A 35 -2.90 5.61 -3.28
CA LEU A 35 -3.95 4.80 -3.90
C LEU A 35 -5.25 5.61 -4.09
N ALA A 36 -5.62 6.46 -3.14
CA ALA A 36 -6.79 7.32 -3.25
C ALA A 36 -6.65 8.31 -4.42
N LEU A 37 -5.52 9.01 -4.52
CA LEU A 37 -5.24 9.95 -5.61
C LEU A 37 -5.19 9.26 -6.97
N LEU A 38 -4.56 8.08 -7.04
CA LEU A 38 -4.58 7.26 -8.26
C LEU A 38 -6.01 6.90 -8.67
N THR A 39 -6.83 6.44 -7.72
CA THR A 39 -8.23 6.08 -7.98
C THR A 39 -9.04 7.29 -8.46
N LEU A 40 -8.86 8.45 -7.82
CA LEU A 40 -9.53 9.70 -8.19
C LEU A 40 -9.13 10.16 -9.60
N SER A 41 -7.83 10.05 -9.93
CA SER A 41 -7.31 10.33 -11.27
C SER A 41 -7.86 9.36 -12.32
N ALA A 42 -7.81 8.06 -12.05
CA ALA A 42 -8.27 7.00 -12.96
C ALA A 42 -9.78 7.09 -13.24
N THR A 43 -10.58 7.42 -12.23
CA THR A 43 -12.03 7.62 -12.34
C THR A 43 -12.43 9.02 -12.81
N ARG A 44 -11.48 9.96 -12.90
CA ARG A 44 -11.69 11.39 -13.22
C ARG A 44 -12.77 12.08 -12.37
N THR A 45 -12.80 11.75 -11.08
CA THR A 45 -13.77 12.31 -10.13
C THR A 45 -13.26 13.56 -9.41
N VAL A 46 -12.05 14.03 -9.78
CA VAL A 46 -11.41 15.26 -9.27
C VAL A 46 -11.25 16.31 -10.37
N ARG A 47 -11.19 17.58 -9.98
CA ARG A 47 -11.03 18.73 -10.89
C ARG A 47 -9.73 18.68 -11.70
N ALA A 48 -8.65 18.15 -11.12
CA ALA A 48 -7.33 18.08 -11.74
C ALA A 48 -6.79 16.63 -11.73
N PRO A 49 -7.29 15.75 -12.61
CA PRO A 49 -6.88 14.34 -12.63
C PRO A 49 -5.38 14.16 -12.91
N HIS A 50 -4.78 15.06 -13.71
CA HIS A 50 -3.35 15.06 -14.00
C HIS A 50 -2.49 15.34 -12.76
N ALA A 51 -2.85 16.35 -11.97
CA ALA A 51 -2.17 16.65 -10.71
C ALA A 51 -2.31 15.51 -9.71
N ALA A 52 -3.50 14.89 -9.63
CA ALA A 52 -3.72 13.71 -8.79
C ALA A 52 -2.87 12.51 -9.22
N ALA A 53 -2.66 12.27 -10.52
CA ALA A 53 -1.77 11.21 -11.00
C ALA A 53 -0.31 11.49 -10.61
N LEU A 54 0.15 12.73 -10.80
CA LEU A 54 1.51 13.12 -10.44
C LEU A 54 1.76 12.98 -8.93
N ALA A 55 0.83 13.48 -8.11
CA ALA A 55 0.91 13.37 -6.65
C ALA A 55 0.86 11.91 -6.17
N ALA A 56 0.01 11.08 -6.78
CA ALA A 56 0.03 9.64 -6.52
C ALA A 56 1.38 9.02 -6.86
N GLY A 57 2.00 9.44 -7.97
CA GLY A 57 3.32 8.97 -8.40
C GLY A 57 4.41 9.33 -7.41
N LEU A 58 4.44 10.59 -6.97
CA LEU A 58 5.37 11.08 -5.95
C LEU A 58 5.22 10.30 -4.64
N LEU A 59 3.99 10.06 -4.18
CA LEU A 59 3.75 9.30 -2.96
C LEU A 59 4.13 7.83 -3.11
N LEU A 60 3.83 7.17 -4.24
CA LEU A 60 4.28 5.79 -4.50
C LEU A 60 5.81 5.70 -4.56
N GLY A 61 6.45 6.67 -5.21
CA GLY A 61 7.91 6.79 -5.24
C GLY A 61 8.47 6.91 -3.83
N TRP A 62 7.92 7.80 -3.02
CA TRP A 62 8.29 7.94 -1.62
C TRP A 62 8.08 6.64 -0.83
N THR A 63 6.96 5.94 -1.07
CA THR A 63 6.59 4.70 -0.38
C THR A 63 7.66 3.61 -0.54
N VAL A 64 8.26 3.44 -1.73
CA VAL A 64 9.30 2.41 -1.95
C VAL A 64 10.66 2.75 -1.32
N TYR A 65 10.87 4.02 -0.93
CA TYR A 65 12.05 4.45 -0.15
C TYR A 65 11.79 4.44 1.36
N LEU A 66 10.53 4.34 1.80
CA LEU A 66 10.19 4.15 3.21
C LEU A 66 10.40 2.70 3.67
N SER A 67 10.09 1.73 2.81
CA SER A 67 10.33 0.31 3.08
C SER A 67 10.33 -0.51 1.79
N TYR A 68 11.30 -1.42 1.66
CA TYR A 68 11.38 -2.37 0.55
C TYR A 68 10.13 -3.25 0.44
N GLY A 69 9.49 -3.59 1.56
CA GLY A 69 8.26 -4.39 1.57
C GLY A 69 7.07 -3.68 0.91
N LEU A 70 7.08 -2.35 0.83
CA LEU A 70 6.01 -1.58 0.21
C LEU A 70 6.06 -1.55 -1.32
N THR A 71 7.08 -2.17 -1.93
CA THR A 71 7.05 -2.50 -3.36
C THR A 71 5.83 -3.33 -3.73
N LEU A 72 5.27 -4.10 -2.79
CA LEU A 72 4.01 -4.84 -2.94
C LEU A 72 2.78 -3.95 -3.21
N MET A 73 2.87 -2.61 -3.00
CA MET A 73 1.82 -1.66 -3.40
C MET A 73 1.59 -1.63 -4.91
N VAL A 74 2.48 -2.22 -5.72
CA VAL A 74 2.23 -2.46 -7.15
C VAL A 74 0.95 -3.27 -7.38
N VAL A 75 0.59 -4.19 -6.47
CA VAL A 75 -0.61 -5.03 -6.59
C VAL A 75 -1.90 -4.22 -6.54
N PRO A 76 -2.19 -3.40 -5.49
CA PRO A 76 -3.38 -2.55 -5.49
C PRO A 76 -3.35 -1.47 -6.58
N VAL A 77 -2.17 -0.95 -6.94
CA VAL A 77 -2.03 -0.02 -8.10
C VAL A 77 -2.50 -0.70 -9.39
N ALA A 78 -2.03 -1.90 -9.68
CA ALA A 78 -2.44 -2.68 -10.85
C ALA A 78 -3.94 -2.99 -10.80
N ALA A 79 -4.46 -3.39 -9.64
CA ALA A 79 -5.89 -3.64 -9.46
C ALA A 79 -6.74 -2.41 -9.78
N ILE A 80 -6.34 -1.21 -9.33
CA ILE A 80 -7.06 0.04 -9.65
C ILE A 80 -7.06 0.27 -11.17
N LEU A 81 -5.91 0.16 -11.84
CA LEU A 81 -5.81 0.40 -13.29
C LEU A 81 -6.61 -0.63 -14.10
N LEU A 82 -6.60 -1.89 -13.70
CA LEU A 82 -7.38 -2.97 -14.32
C LEU A 82 -8.89 -2.76 -14.13
N LEU A 83 -9.33 -2.45 -12.90
CA LEU A 83 -10.74 -2.22 -12.58
C LEU A 83 -11.31 -0.98 -13.26
N THR A 84 -10.50 0.08 -13.36
CA THR A 84 -10.87 1.34 -14.04
C THR A 84 -10.64 1.29 -15.55
N ARG A 85 -10.01 0.21 -16.06
CA ARG A 85 -9.70 -0.03 -17.47
C ARG A 85 -9.08 1.18 -18.17
N THR A 86 -8.10 1.81 -17.52
CA THR A 86 -7.48 3.03 -18.03
C THR A 86 -5.97 3.04 -17.79
N ALA A 87 -5.23 3.45 -18.82
CA ALA A 87 -3.81 3.73 -18.75
C ALA A 87 -3.51 5.23 -18.60
N ARG A 88 -4.52 6.10 -18.62
CA ARG A 88 -4.34 7.56 -18.69
C ARG A 88 -3.51 8.16 -17.54
N PRO A 89 -3.61 7.68 -16.28
CA PRO A 89 -2.78 8.20 -15.20
C PRO A 89 -1.30 7.80 -15.32
N LEU A 90 -0.97 6.71 -16.05
CA LEU A 90 0.35 6.09 -16.04
C LEU A 90 1.50 7.04 -16.37
N PRO A 91 1.45 7.91 -17.39
CA PRO A 91 2.58 8.77 -17.72
C PRO A 91 2.96 9.72 -16.57
N LEU A 92 1.96 10.36 -15.95
CA LEU A 92 2.21 11.30 -14.85
C LEU A 92 2.49 10.58 -13.52
N LEU A 93 1.88 9.40 -13.32
CA LEU A 93 2.19 8.52 -12.20
C LEU A 93 3.66 8.09 -12.25
N ALA A 94 4.11 7.62 -13.41
CA ALA A 94 5.49 7.21 -13.64
C ALA A 94 6.45 8.41 -13.50
N LEU A 95 6.08 9.58 -14.03
CA LEU A 95 6.88 10.78 -13.88
C LEU A 95 7.10 11.15 -12.40
N GLY A 96 6.04 11.16 -11.60
CA GLY A 96 6.13 11.44 -10.16
C GLY A 96 6.98 10.40 -9.42
N PHE A 97 6.78 9.12 -9.73
CA PHE A 97 7.55 8.03 -9.14
C PHE A 97 9.05 8.15 -9.46
N LEU A 98 9.36 8.36 -10.74
CA LEU A 98 10.73 8.50 -11.22
C LEU A 98 11.41 9.74 -10.66
N ALA A 99 10.69 10.85 -10.48
CA ALA A 99 11.25 12.05 -9.86
C ALA A 99 11.82 11.75 -8.46
N VAL A 100 11.10 10.98 -7.64
CA VAL A 100 11.59 10.55 -6.32
C VAL A 100 12.79 9.61 -6.46
N ALA A 101 12.66 8.58 -7.30
CA ALA A 101 13.72 7.59 -7.46
C ALA A 101 15.04 8.20 -7.98
N VAL A 102 14.95 9.10 -8.96
CA VAL A 102 16.10 9.85 -9.49
C VAL A 102 16.69 10.75 -8.41
N THR A 103 15.87 11.46 -7.63
CA THR A 103 16.37 12.33 -6.54
C THR A 103 17.21 11.55 -5.54
N PHE A 104 16.72 10.40 -5.07
CA PHE A 104 17.49 9.55 -4.14
C PHE A 104 18.74 8.95 -4.79
N THR A 105 18.65 8.53 -6.04
CA THR A 105 19.80 8.00 -6.79
C THR A 105 20.89 9.06 -6.93
N LEU A 106 20.52 10.30 -7.27
CA LEU A 106 21.44 11.44 -7.36
C LEU A 106 22.00 11.86 -6.00
N ALA A 107 21.24 11.65 -4.92
CA ALA A 107 21.72 11.82 -3.55
C ALA A 107 22.67 10.69 -3.09
N GLY A 108 23.00 9.72 -3.95
CA GLY A 108 23.93 8.64 -3.69
C GLY A 108 23.29 7.36 -3.14
N PHE A 109 21.96 7.29 -3.03
CA PHE A 109 21.29 6.09 -2.56
C PHE A 109 21.11 5.08 -3.69
N ARG A 110 21.94 4.03 -3.68
CA ARG A 110 21.88 2.90 -4.61
C ARG A 110 20.87 1.86 -4.12
N TRP A 111 19.61 1.99 -4.53
CA TRP A 111 18.50 1.18 -4.00
C TRP A 111 18.72 -0.34 -4.07
N TRP A 112 19.37 -0.85 -5.12
CA TRP A 112 19.68 -2.27 -5.26
C TRP A 112 20.77 -2.74 -4.28
N GLU A 113 21.88 -2.01 -4.20
CA GLU A 113 22.99 -2.33 -3.29
C GLU A 113 22.54 -2.24 -1.82
N ALA A 114 21.71 -1.26 -1.51
CA ALA A 114 21.13 -1.11 -0.18
C ALA A 114 20.19 -2.27 0.21
N TYR A 115 19.57 -2.96 -0.75
CA TYR A 115 18.75 -4.14 -0.47
C TYR A 115 19.61 -5.34 -0.02
N ASP A 116 20.71 -5.60 -0.72
CA ASP A 116 21.60 -6.71 -0.37
C ASP A 116 22.19 -6.51 1.02
N LEU A 117 22.63 -5.28 1.31
CA LEU A 117 23.10 -4.89 2.63
C LEU A 117 22.01 -5.01 3.71
N LEU A 118 20.76 -4.64 3.39
CA LEU A 118 19.63 -4.81 4.30
C LEU A 118 19.43 -6.30 4.64
N VAL A 119 19.46 -7.18 3.63
CA VAL A 119 19.29 -8.63 3.82
C VAL A 119 20.43 -9.18 4.67
N GLU A 120 21.68 -8.83 4.37
CA GLU A 120 22.84 -9.26 5.15
C GLU A 120 22.70 -8.84 6.62
N ARG A 121 22.38 -7.57 6.87
CA ARG A 121 22.17 -7.04 8.23
C ARG A 121 20.98 -7.68 8.94
N TYR A 122 19.91 -7.98 8.21
CA TYR A 122 18.74 -8.67 8.77
C TYR A 122 19.14 -10.05 9.31
N TYR A 123 19.91 -10.82 8.54
CA TYR A 123 20.35 -12.15 8.96
C TYR A 123 21.49 -12.14 9.99
N GLN A 124 22.33 -11.10 10.02
CA GLN A 124 23.27 -10.88 11.12
C GLN A 124 22.58 -10.57 12.45
N GLY A 125 21.36 -10.02 12.41
CA GLY A 125 20.55 -9.69 13.57
C GLY A 125 19.39 -10.66 13.77
N VAL A 126 18.19 -10.09 13.86
CA VAL A 126 16.96 -10.77 14.29
C VAL A 126 16.47 -11.86 13.33
N GLY A 127 16.98 -11.87 12.09
CA GLY A 127 16.62 -12.85 11.07
C GLY A 127 17.01 -14.29 11.44
N GLY A 128 18.05 -14.47 12.26
CA GLY A 128 18.45 -15.78 12.78
C GLY A 128 17.59 -16.30 13.94
N GLU A 129 16.88 -15.42 14.65
CA GLU A 129 16.09 -15.78 15.85
C GLU A 129 14.62 -16.08 15.52
N ARG A 130 14.08 -15.51 14.43
CA ARG A 130 12.66 -15.63 14.06
C ARG A 130 12.51 -16.57 12.86
N PRO A 131 12.15 -17.85 13.06
CA PRO A 131 11.98 -18.79 11.96
C PRO A 131 10.89 -18.29 11.02
N TYR A 132 11.00 -18.59 9.72
CA TYR A 132 10.07 -18.08 8.71
C TYR A 132 8.58 -18.36 9.03
N ALA A 133 8.28 -19.49 9.68
CA ALA A 133 6.95 -19.83 10.15
C ALA A 133 6.33 -18.78 11.09
N TYR A 134 7.14 -18.08 11.89
CA TYR A 134 6.69 -16.97 12.73
C TYR A 134 6.00 -15.89 11.91
N TRP A 135 6.54 -15.53 10.75
CA TRP A 135 5.96 -14.51 9.87
C TRP A 135 4.74 -15.03 9.10
N VAL A 136 4.77 -16.29 8.66
CA VAL A 136 3.64 -16.92 7.94
C VAL A 136 2.38 -16.96 8.80
N TRP A 137 2.51 -17.26 10.09
CA TRP A 137 1.37 -17.42 11.00
C TRP A 137 1.10 -16.19 11.87
N GLY A 138 2.15 -15.50 12.32
CA GLY A 138 2.04 -14.32 13.18
C GLY A 138 1.36 -13.15 12.47
N ASN A 139 1.67 -12.92 11.19
CA ASN A 139 1.03 -11.84 10.43
C ASN A 139 -0.50 -12.02 10.30
N PRO A 140 -1.04 -13.17 9.80
CA PRO A 140 -2.48 -13.35 9.74
C PRO A 140 -3.14 -13.40 11.13
N ALA A 141 -2.48 -13.96 12.14
CA ALA A 141 -2.98 -13.93 13.51
C ALA A 141 -3.13 -12.48 14.01
N ASN A 142 -2.12 -11.64 13.81
CA ASN A 142 -2.16 -10.22 14.17
C ASN A 142 -3.27 -9.47 13.42
N VAL A 143 -3.48 -9.77 12.13
CA VAL A 143 -4.59 -9.19 11.35
C VAL A 143 -5.94 -9.59 11.95
N VAL A 144 -6.13 -10.87 12.32
CA VAL A 144 -7.39 -11.33 12.91
C VAL A 144 -7.62 -10.73 14.29
N ILE A 145 -6.58 -10.61 15.12
CA ILE A 145 -6.67 -10.00 16.46
C ILE A 145 -6.99 -8.51 16.34
N ALA A 146 -6.30 -7.79 15.45
CA ALA A 146 -6.46 -6.35 15.29
C ALA A 146 -7.78 -5.97 14.60
N ALA A 147 -8.16 -6.69 13.54
CA ALA A 147 -9.36 -6.40 12.75
C ALA A 147 -10.62 -7.13 13.27
N GLY A 148 -10.47 -8.12 14.15
CA GLY A 148 -11.55 -8.96 14.68
C GLY A 148 -12.10 -9.99 13.68
N LEU A 149 -12.76 -11.02 14.22
CA LEU A 149 -13.38 -12.11 13.43
C LEU A 149 -14.45 -11.63 12.44
N ALA A 150 -15.11 -10.50 12.75
CA ALA A 150 -16.10 -9.90 11.87
C ALA A 150 -15.50 -9.49 10.51
N SER A 151 -14.24 -9.05 10.49
CA SER A 151 -13.52 -8.67 9.26
C SER A 151 -13.24 -9.90 8.38
N ALA A 152 -12.86 -11.03 8.98
CA ALA A 152 -12.69 -12.29 8.27
C ALA A 152 -14.00 -12.78 7.63
N ALA A 153 -15.11 -12.72 8.37
CA ALA A 153 -16.44 -13.02 7.83
C ALA A 153 -16.87 -12.02 6.74
N GLY A 154 -16.52 -10.75 6.89
CA GLY A 154 -16.77 -9.69 5.92
C GLY A 154 -16.06 -9.91 4.59
N ILE A 155 -14.78 -10.34 4.62
CA ILE A 155 -14.01 -10.67 3.41
C ILE A 155 -14.67 -11.80 2.63
N ARG A 156 -15.08 -12.89 3.31
CA ARG A 156 -15.79 -13.99 2.67
C ARG A 156 -17.06 -13.52 1.97
N ARG A 157 -17.85 -12.66 2.63
CA ARG A 157 -19.08 -12.10 2.05
C ARG A 157 -18.81 -11.15 0.89
N ALA A 158 -17.75 -10.33 0.97
CA ALA A 158 -17.35 -9.44 -0.10
C ALA A 158 -16.91 -10.21 -1.35
N LEU A 159 -16.13 -11.28 -1.18
CA LEU A 159 -15.72 -12.18 -2.25
C LEU A 159 -16.93 -12.91 -2.89
N ALA A 160 -17.89 -13.33 -2.08
CA ALA A 160 -19.13 -13.94 -2.59
C ALA A 160 -20.04 -12.95 -3.33
N ALA A 161 -19.99 -11.67 -2.95
CA ALA A 161 -20.78 -10.59 -3.55
C ALA A 161 -20.10 -9.91 -4.74
N THR A 162 -18.95 -10.43 -5.20
CA THR A 162 -18.17 -9.82 -6.28
C THR A 162 -19.00 -9.74 -7.57
N PRO A 163 -19.26 -8.56 -8.13
CA PRO A 163 -20.10 -8.42 -9.31
C PRO A 163 -19.44 -9.03 -10.56
N ASP A 164 -20.26 -9.51 -11.51
CA ASP A 164 -19.87 -10.21 -12.75
C ASP A 164 -18.71 -9.59 -13.56
N PRO A 165 -18.46 -8.26 -13.59
CA PRO A 165 -17.34 -7.70 -14.35
C PRO A 165 -15.95 -8.16 -13.88
N LEU A 166 -15.83 -8.59 -12.61
CA LEU A 166 -14.61 -9.16 -12.03
C LEU A 166 -14.45 -10.66 -12.36
N ARG A 167 -15.53 -11.35 -12.76
CA ARG A 167 -15.47 -12.72 -13.30
C ARG A 167 -15.01 -12.77 -14.76
N ARG A 168 -14.96 -11.61 -15.44
CA ARG A 168 -14.57 -11.46 -16.85
C ARG A 168 -13.18 -10.83 -17.04
N LEU A 169 -12.50 -10.48 -15.95
CA LEU A 169 -11.06 -10.22 -15.96
C LEU A 169 -10.32 -11.56 -15.96
#